data_AF-A0A9W9T4J5-F1
#
_entry.id   AF-A0A9W9T4J5-F1
#
_cell.length_a   1.000
_cell.length_b   1.000
_cell.length_c   1.000
_cell.angle_alpha   90.00
_cell.angle_beta   90.00
_cell.angle_gamma   90.00
#
_symmetry.space_group_name_H-M   'P 1'
#
loop_
_entity.id
_entity.type
_entity.pdbx_description
1 polymer ?
#
loop_
_entity_poly.entity_id
_entity_poly.type
_entity_poly.pdbx_seq_one_letter_code
_entity_poly.pdbx_strand_id
1 'polypeptide(L)'
;MILKYKVSSLKHLRDMLTKDHNEQPPTVFPARTRSEQDSLLLLVMFHCLLEIASGSVVEWTYHMKGAIRIMKFYTTNCSSMPRREIFSKEVLELVYTFFIKKNIFLGTCLNISNEGEDSLDGIQWSYEVPSVFPFLAGRGRMEVNPCMGLSPELLDIIFCISDHARRRRVLGHCFDDNDTNTRQIFETIQQRLRCVKPTESPNRNQLMELHSTTFEEATSIYLYHAVKGEPYQSEIIQSIHLPRIINALEQIHKAHGAQLGFLPYPMWALFIASCFVLEDDRVKILEIFTLLKYKKPISNVPSTMAAVEAIWKKRDLSSDETTMASSQDAATWTHVISQLGWMMPFT
;
A
#
# COMPACT_ATOMS: atom_id res chain seq x y z
N MET A 1 22.72 7.80 -16.55
CA MET A 1 22.66 6.47 -17.20
C MET A 1 21.28 5.79 -17.04
N ILE A 2 20.74 5.68 -15.81
CA ILE A 2 19.41 5.06 -15.53
C ILE A 2 18.26 5.71 -16.33
N LEU A 3 18.20 7.04 -16.40
CA LEU A 3 17.19 7.76 -17.18
C LEU A 3 17.19 7.40 -18.68
N LYS A 4 18.38 7.15 -19.27
CA LYS A 4 18.49 6.73 -20.68
C LYS A 4 17.84 5.37 -20.91
N TYR A 5 18.10 4.41 -20.02
CA TYR A 5 17.51 3.07 -20.10
C TYR A 5 16.00 3.10 -19.82
N LYS A 6 15.56 3.88 -18.82
CA LYS A 6 14.13 4.10 -18.53
C LYS A 6 13.39 4.68 -19.75
N VAL A 7 13.95 5.71 -20.40
CA VAL A 7 13.36 6.30 -21.61
C VAL A 7 13.34 5.29 -22.76
N SER A 8 14.41 4.51 -22.93
CA SER A 8 14.48 3.48 -23.96
C SER A 8 13.43 2.38 -23.76
N SER A 9 13.24 1.91 -22.52
CA SER A 9 12.25 0.88 -22.22
C SER A 9 10.81 1.41 -22.29
N LEU A 10 10.55 2.67 -21.91
CA LEU A 10 9.26 3.32 -22.13
C LEU A 10 8.96 3.53 -23.61
N LYS A 11 9.96 3.86 -24.43
CA LYS A 11 9.79 3.91 -25.90
C LYS A 11 9.46 2.54 -26.45
N HIS A 12 10.17 1.50 -26.00
CA HIS A 12 9.88 0.13 -26.40
C HIS A 12 8.46 -0.31 -25.98
N LEU A 13 8.05 0.00 -24.74
CA LEU A 13 6.70 -0.26 -24.24
C LEU A 13 5.64 0.51 -25.04
N ARG A 14 5.91 1.77 -25.39
CA ARG A 14 5.05 2.55 -26.28
C ARG A 14 5.02 1.96 -27.68
N ASP A 15 6.11 1.46 -28.23
CA ASP A 15 6.11 0.84 -29.55
C ASP A 15 5.38 -0.52 -29.53
N MET A 16 5.36 -1.19 -28.37
CA MET A 16 4.49 -2.33 -28.03
C MET A 16 3.05 -1.91 -27.66
N LEU A 17 2.64 -0.65 -27.80
CA LEU A 17 1.26 -0.21 -27.55
C LEU A 17 0.85 0.65 -28.74
N THR A 18 -0.15 0.23 -29.51
CA THR A 18 -0.51 0.92 -30.76
C THR A 18 -0.76 2.42 -30.55
N LYS A 19 -0.34 3.25 -31.52
CA LYS A 19 -0.68 4.67 -31.55
C LYS A 19 -2.18 4.82 -31.72
N ASP A 20 -2.84 5.51 -30.79
CA ASP A 20 -4.18 6.07 -31.00
C ASP A 20 -4.08 7.10 -32.13
N HIS A 21 -4.26 6.63 -33.38
CA HIS A 21 -4.69 7.50 -34.46
C HIS A 21 -6.16 7.23 -34.68
N ASN A 22 -6.95 8.27 -34.43
CA ASN A 22 -8.40 8.33 -34.57
C ASN A 22 -8.93 7.41 -35.69
N GLU A 23 -9.95 6.62 -35.33
CA GLU A 23 -10.94 5.97 -36.20
C GLU A 23 -10.58 4.67 -36.94
N GLN A 24 -9.53 3.93 -36.58
CA GLN A 24 -9.40 2.53 -37.02
C GLN A 24 -9.02 1.56 -35.89
N PRO A 25 -9.63 0.37 -35.81
CA PRO A 25 -9.21 -0.65 -34.86
C PRO A 25 -7.74 -0.99 -35.14
N PRO A 26 -6.89 -1.11 -34.10
CA PRO A 26 -5.47 -1.35 -34.28
C PRO A 26 -5.25 -2.63 -35.11
N THR A 27 -4.72 -2.47 -36.32
CA THR A 27 -4.45 -3.56 -37.27
C THR A 27 -3.25 -4.44 -36.86
N VAL A 28 -2.58 -4.11 -35.75
CA VAL A 28 -1.45 -4.87 -35.23
C VAL A 28 -1.65 -5.15 -33.75
N PHE A 29 -1.79 -6.43 -33.38
CA PHE A 29 -1.76 -6.85 -31.99
C PHE A 29 -0.37 -6.52 -31.39
N PRO A 30 -0.32 -5.72 -30.30
CA PRO A 30 0.92 -5.16 -29.78
C PRO A 30 1.92 -6.20 -29.21
N ALA A 31 1.39 -7.35 -28.77
CA ALA A 31 2.12 -8.52 -28.33
C ALA A 31 1.34 -9.73 -28.82
N ARG A 32 1.98 -10.56 -29.66
CA ARG A 32 1.33 -11.61 -30.44
C ARG A 32 1.37 -12.95 -29.72
N THR A 33 2.34 -13.13 -28.84
CA THR A 33 2.50 -14.35 -28.05
C THR A 33 2.19 -14.08 -26.58
N ARG A 34 1.78 -15.12 -25.84
CA ARG A 34 1.63 -15.09 -24.38
C ARG A 34 2.89 -14.57 -23.69
N SER A 35 4.06 -14.97 -24.18
CA SER A 35 5.36 -14.55 -23.61
C SER A 35 5.60 -13.04 -23.75
N GLU A 36 5.22 -12.44 -24.87
CA GLU A 36 5.33 -10.99 -25.08
C GLU A 36 4.31 -10.24 -24.22
N GLN A 37 3.11 -10.80 -24.03
CA GLN A 37 2.06 -10.26 -23.17
C GLN A 37 2.47 -10.29 -21.69
N ASP A 38 3.05 -11.39 -21.23
CA ASP A 38 3.65 -11.53 -19.90
C ASP A 38 4.79 -10.52 -19.70
N SER A 39 5.69 -10.41 -20.69
CA SER A 39 6.82 -9.46 -20.64
C SER A 39 6.35 -8.02 -20.52
N LEU A 40 5.26 -7.66 -21.21
CA LEU A 40 4.66 -6.33 -21.13
C LEU A 40 4.15 -6.03 -19.72
N LEU A 41 3.42 -6.95 -19.08
CA LEU A 41 2.94 -6.76 -17.70
C LEU A 41 4.10 -6.67 -16.69
N LEU A 42 5.12 -7.51 -16.83
CA LEU A 42 6.30 -7.48 -15.97
C LEU A 42 7.08 -6.17 -16.15
N LEU A 43 7.19 -5.67 -17.38
CA LEU A 43 7.85 -4.39 -17.67
C LEU A 43 7.11 -3.22 -17.00
N VAL A 44 5.77 -3.20 -17.07
CA VAL A 44 4.95 -2.21 -16.35
C VAL A 44 5.17 -2.29 -14.83
N MET A 45 5.21 -3.50 -14.27
CA MET A 45 5.48 -3.72 -12.85
C MET A 45 6.88 -3.23 -12.45
N PHE A 46 7.92 -3.50 -13.24
CA PHE A 46 9.28 -3.02 -12.96
C PHE A 46 9.40 -1.51 -13.08
N HIS A 47 8.72 -0.89 -14.05
CA HIS A 47 8.64 0.56 -14.14
C HIS A 47 7.99 1.17 -12.90
N CYS A 48 6.85 0.60 -12.46
CA CYS A 48 6.21 0.99 -11.21
C CYS A 48 7.18 0.90 -10.01
N LEU A 49 7.89 -0.22 -9.87
CA LEU A 49 8.86 -0.41 -8.78
C LEU A 49 9.98 0.64 -8.82
N LEU A 50 10.48 1.00 -10.02
CA LEU A 50 11.50 2.03 -10.19
C LEU A 50 10.99 3.41 -9.77
N GLU A 51 9.76 3.79 -10.13
CA GLU A 51 9.16 5.06 -9.70
C GLU A 51 8.96 5.12 -8.19
N ILE A 52 8.50 4.01 -7.59
CA ILE A 52 8.36 3.87 -6.14
C ILE A 52 9.70 4.10 -5.44
N ALA A 53 10.75 3.43 -5.92
CA ALA A 53 12.10 3.55 -5.37
C ALA A 53 12.75 4.92 -5.62
N SER A 54 12.28 5.67 -6.63
CA SER A 54 12.85 6.98 -6.99
C SER A 54 12.21 8.16 -6.23
N GLY A 55 11.14 7.93 -5.47
CA GLY A 55 10.50 9.02 -4.72
C GLY A 55 9.05 8.80 -4.32
N SER A 56 8.38 7.73 -4.78
CA SER A 56 6.97 7.45 -4.44
C SER A 56 6.00 8.60 -4.78
N VAL A 57 6.25 9.23 -5.92
CA VAL A 57 5.42 10.29 -6.54
C VAL A 57 4.26 9.69 -7.34
N VAL A 58 3.30 10.50 -7.81
CA VAL A 58 2.06 10.02 -8.44
C VAL A 58 2.27 9.08 -9.64
N GLU A 59 3.41 9.17 -10.31
CA GLU A 59 3.71 8.51 -11.57
C GLU A 59 3.63 6.98 -11.50
N TRP A 60 3.97 6.36 -10.36
CA TRP A 60 3.86 4.90 -10.22
C TRP A 60 2.41 4.42 -10.35
N THR A 61 1.43 5.26 -10.02
CA THR A 61 0.00 4.93 -10.14
C THR A 61 -0.47 4.88 -11.59
N TYR A 62 0.19 5.57 -12.51
CA TYR A 62 -0.10 5.45 -13.94
C TYR A 62 0.28 4.07 -14.46
N HIS A 63 1.37 3.49 -13.98
CA HIS A 63 1.72 2.10 -14.30
C HIS A 63 0.69 1.11 -13.77
N MET A 64 0.16 1.37 -12.57
CA MET A 64 -0.93 0.60 -12.00
C MET A 64 -2.23 0.68 -12.84
N LYS A 65 -2.65 1.88 -13.28
CA LYS A 65 -3.77 2.06 -14.23
C LYS A 65 -3.49 1.35 -15.57
N GLY A 66 -2.26 1.50 -16.07
CA GLY A 66 -1.81 0.91 -17.33
C GLY A 66 -1.89 -0.62 -17.35
N ALA A 67 -1.49 -1.28 -16.26
CA ALA A 67 -1.56 -2.74 -16.15
C ALA A 67 -3.01 -3.25 -16.26
N ILE A 68 -3.98 -2.61 -15.59
CA ILE A 68 -5.41 -2.94 -15.74
C ILE A 68 -5.86 -2.74 -17.18
N ARG A 69 -5.50 -1.62 -17.81
CA ARG A 69 -5.87 -1.34 -19.21
C ARG A 69 -5.32 -2.39 -20.17
N ILE A 70 -4.08 -2.83 -19.98
CA ILE A 70 -3.46 -3.91 -20.76
C ILE A 70 -4.24 -5.21 -20.58
N MET A 71 -4.53 -5.61 -19.33
CA MET A 71 -5.29 -6.82 -19.03
C MET A 71 -6.68 -6.81 -19.70
N LYS A 72 -7.40 -5.68 -19.60
CA LYS A 72 -8.71 -5.51 -20.24
C LYS A 72 -8.60 -5.54 -21.76
N PHE A 73 -7.64 -4.83 -22.35
CA PHE A 73 -7.41 -4.78 -23.80
C PHE A 73 -7.27 -6.18 -24.40
N TYR A 74 -6.37 -7.01 -23.86
CA TYR A 74 -6.16 -8.36 -24.40
C TYR A 74 -7.37 -9.27 -24.13
N THR A 75 -8.06 -9.11 -23.00
CA THR A 75 -9.26 -9.91 -22.73
C THR A 75 -10.42 -9.56 -23.66
N THR A 76 -10.57 -8.29 -24.05
CA THR A 76 -11.62 -7.84 -24.98
C THR A 76 -11.28 -8.17 -26.43
N ASN A 77 -10.03 -7.94 -26.86
CA ASN A 77 -9.62 -8.07 -28.26
C ASN A 77 -9.14 -9.47 -28.65
N CYS A 78 -8.79 -10.34 -27.68
CA CYS A 78 -8.46 -11.75 -27.91
C CYS A 78 -9.59 -12.66 -27.37
N SER A 79 -10.86 -12.25 -27.57
CA SER A 79 -12.05 -12.95 -27.07
C SER A 79 -12.22 -14.39 -27.60
N SER A 80 -11.56 -14.72 -28.71
CA SER A 80 -11.53 -16.08 -29.28
C SER A 80 -10.58 -17.03 -28.55
N MET A 81 -9.65 -16.53 -27.73
CA MET A 81 -8.73 -17.35 -26.94
C MET A 81 -9.27 -17.56 -25.52
N PRO A 82 -9.13 -18.76 -24.93
CA PRO A 82 -9.39 -18.96 -23.51
C PRO A 82 -8.57 -17.98 -22.67
N ARG A 83 -9.17 -17.36 -21.65
CA ARG A 83 -8.48 -16.35 -20.79
C ARG A 83 -7.17 -16.85 -20.17
N ARG A 84 -7.03 -18.16 -19.97
CA ARG A 84 -5.83 -18.82 -19.44
C ARG A 84 -4.65 -18.86 -20.42
N GLU A 85 -4.91 -18.57 -21.70
CA GLU A 85 -3.89 -18.56 -22.76
C GLU A 85 -3.38 -17.15 -23.06
N ILE A 86 -4.08 -16.11 -22.56
CA ILE A 86 -3.68 -14.71 -22.74
C ILE A 86 -2.40 -14.43 -21.93
N PHE A 87 -2.41 -14.74 -20.63
CA PHE A 87 -1.27 -14.53 -19.76
C PHE A 87 -0.93 -15.82 -19.02
N SER A 88 0.34 -15.99 -18.65
CA SER A 88 0.71 -17.07 -17.74
C SER A 88 0.11 -16.80 -16.36
N LYS A 89 -0.38 -17.86 -15.72
CA LYS A 89 -1.06 -17.76 -14.43
C LYS A 89 -0.14 -17.15 -13.35
N GLU A 90 1.13 -17.56 -13.36
CA GLU A 90 2.15 -17.15 -12.40
C GLU A 90 2.44 -15.64 -12.53
N VAL A 91 2.47 -15.13 -13.77
CA VAL A 91 2.68 -13.71 -14.04
C VAL A 91 1.48 -12.89 -13.58
N LEU A 92 0.26 -13.34 -13.88
CA LEU A 92 -0.96 -12.68 -13.40
C LEU A 92 -1.03 -12.65 -11.87
N GLU A 93 -0.73 -13.78 -11.20
CA GLU A 93 -0.71 -13.86 -9.75
C GLU A 93 0.34 -12.90 -9.16
N LEU A 94 1.56 -12.89 -9.69
CA LEU A 94 2.62 -11.99 -9.25
C LEU A 94 2.24 -10.51 -9.41
N VAL A 95 1.76 -10.13 -10.60
CA VAL A 95 1.37 -8.75 -10.91
C VAL A 95 0.17 -8.32 -10.07
N TYR A 96 -0.82 -9.18 -9.93
CA TYR A 96 -1.99 -8.93 -9.08
C TYR A 96 -1.58 -8.72 -7.62
N THR A 97 -0.84 -9.66 -7.02
CA THR A 97 -0.33 -9.55 -5.64
C THR A 97 0.54 -8.31 -5.46
N PHE A 98 1.36 -7.97 -6.46
CA PHE A 98 2.16 -6.76 -6.43
C PHE A 98 1.26 -5.53 -6.33
N PHE A 99 0.33 -5.31 -7.28
CA PHE A 99 -0.44 -4.06 -7.35
C PHE A 99 -1.56 -3.96 -6.33
N ILE A 100 -2.25 -5.06 -5.97
CA ILE A 100 -3.31 -5.03 -4.96
C ILE A 100 -2.78 -4.50 -3.61
N LYS A 101 -1.57 -4.93 -3.20
CA LYS A 101 -0.90 -4.43 -1.99
C LYS A 101 -0.73 -2.90 -2.04
N LYS A 102 -0.23 -2.37 -3.16
CA LYS A 102 0.03 -0.93 -3.30
C LYS A 102 -1.26 -0.14 -3.36
N ASN A 103 -2.29 -0.68 -4.04
CA ASN A 103 -3.60 -0.06 -4.11
C ASN A 103 -4.25 0.06 -2.71
N ILE A 104 -4.17 -1.00 -1.90
CA ILE A 104 -4.68 -1.00 -0.52
C ILE A 104 -3.92 -0.01 0.35
N PHE A 105 -2.59 -0.05 0.32
CA PHE A 105 -1.77 0.87 1.12
C PHE A 105 -1.90 2.33 0.69
N LEU A 106 -2.05 2.57 -0.61
CA LEU A 106 -2.35 3.90 -1.12
C LEU A 106 -3.67 4.44 -0.53
N GLY A 107 -4.68 3.58 -0.38
CA GLY A 107 -5.95 3.92 0.26
C GLY A 107 -5.80 4.45 1.70
N THR A 108 -4.71 4.13 2.40
CA THR A 108 -4.42 4.65 3.75
C THR A 108 -3.90 6.10 3.77
N CYS A 109 -3.54 6.64 2.60
CA CYS A 109 -2.95 7.97 2.42
C CYS A 109 -3.78 8.94 1.60
N LEU A 110 -4.75 8.44 0.81
CA LEU A 110 -5.54 9.29 -0.07
C LEU A 110 -6.44 10.26 0.72
N ASN A 111 -6.40 11.53 0.28
CA ASN A 111 -7.32 12.57 0.72
C ASN A 111 -8.37 12.82 -0.36
N ILE A 112 -9.61 13.10 0.07
CA ILE A 112 -10.81 13.19 -0.79
C ILE A 112 -10.81 14.46 -1.65
N SER A 113 -10.00 15.46 -1.31
CA SER A 113 -10.00 16.77 -1.96
C SER A 113 -9.48 16.82 -3.40
N ASN A 114 -9.02 15.70 -3.97
CA ASN A 114 -8.53 15.64 -5.36
C ASN A 114 -9.62 15.12 -6.32
N GLU A 115 -10.78 15.78 -6.32
CA GLU A 115 -11.81 15.65 -7.37
C GLU A 115 -11.35 16.36 -8.65
N GLY A 116 -10.49 15.71 -9.43
CA GLY A 116 -10.31 16.00 -10.84
C GLY A 116 -10.74 14.78 -11.66
N GLU A 117 -11.07 14.95 -12.96
CA GLU A 117 -11.43 13.87 -13.89
C GLU A 117 -10.38 12.74 -13.99
N ASP A 118 -9.18 12.95 -13.46
CA ASP A 118 -8.07 12.00 -13.37
C ASP A 118 -7.89 11.37 -11.97
N SER A 119 -8.93 11.43 -11.12
CA SER A 119 -8.86 11.01 -9.73
C SER A 119 -8.42 9.55 -9.60
N LEU A 120 -7.61 9.32 -8.57
CA LEU A 120 -7.11 8.00 -8.21
C LEU A 120 -8.20 7.11 -7.59
N ASP A 121 -9.39 7.67 -7.35
CA ASP A 121 -10.58 6.97 -6.83
C ASP A 121 -11.09 5.87 -7.78
N GLY A 122 -10.65 5.86 -9.04
CA GLY A 122 -11.06 4.86 -10.03
C GLY A 122 -10.31 3.53 -10.01
N ILE A 123 -9.19 3.38 -9.27
CA ILE A 123 -8.40 2.14 -9.33
C ILE A 123 -8.87 1.15 -8.26
N GLN A 124 -9.59 0.11 -8.66
CA GLN A 124 -10.09 -0.92 -7.75
C GLN A 124 -9.56 -2.30 -8.13
N TRP A 125 -8.30 -2.59 -7.78
CA TRP A 125 -7.67 -3.88 -8.12
C TRP A 125 -8.43 -5.08 -7.54
N SER A 126 -9.03 -4.94 -6.36
CA SER A 126 -9.78 -6.00 -5.67
C SER A 126 -11.03 -6.44 -6.42
N TYR A 127 -11.54 -5.62 -7.34
CA TYR A 127 -12.75 -5.89 -8.11
C TYR A 127 -12.46 -6.02 -9.61
N GLU A 128 -11.73 -5.06 -10.17
CA GLU A 128 -11.50 -4.97 -11.61
C GLU A 128 -10.73 -6.17 -12.16
N VAL A 129 -9.68 -6.63 -11.46
CA VAL A 129 -8.86 -7.74 -11.95
C VAL A 129 -9.56 -9.09 -11.74
N PRO A 130 -10.16 -9.38 -10.57
CA PRO A 130 -10.94 -10.62 -10.41
C PRO A 130 -12.17 -10.72 -11.32
N SER A 131 -12.80 -9.61 -11.73
CA SER A 131 -13.90 -9.66 -12.71
C SER A 131 -13.44 -10.16 -14.09
N VAL A 132 -12.19 -9.86 -14.47
CA VAL A 132 -11.54 -10.33 -15.69
C VAL A 132 -10.94 -11.73 -15.49
N PHE A 133 -10.38 -12.02 -14.31
CA PHE A 133 -9.71 -13.27 -13.99
C PHE A 133 -10.25 -13.87 -12.67
N PRO A 134 -11.40 -14.57 -12.70
CA PRO A 134 -12.07 -15.05 -11.49
C PRO A 134 -11.25 -15.98 -10.60
N PHE A 135 -10.25 -16.67 -11.15
CA PHE A 135 -9.38 -17.57 -10.39
C PHE A 135 -8.47 -16.85 -9.38
N LEU A 136 -8.34 -15.52 -9.50
CA LEU A 136 -7.64 -14.66 -8.55
C LEU A 136 -8.54 -14.26 -7.36
N ALA A 137 -9.85 -14.50 -7.44
CA ALA A 137 -10.75 -14.27 -6.32
C ALA A 137 -10.56 -15.33 -5.22
N GLY A 138 -10.48 -14.89 -3.96
CA GLY A 138 -10.76 -15.74 -2.80
C GLY A 138 -9.71 -16.79 -2.39
N ARG A 139 -8.46 -16.76 -2.87
CA ARG A 139 -7.42 -17.71 -2.43
C ARG A 139 -6.82 -17.38 -1.06
N GLY A 140 -6.63 -18.43 -0.23
CA GLY A 140 -5.68 -18.45 0.89
C GLY A 140 -5.83 -17.30 1.88
N ARG A 141 -7.06 -16.84 2.17
CA ARG A 141 -7.31 -15.58 2.88
C ARG A 141 -6.47 -15.44 4.15
N MET A 142 -6.30 -16.50 4.91
CA MET A 142 -5.64 -16.44 6.22
C MET A 142 -4.14 -16.74 6.18
N GLU A 143 -3.60 -17.26 5.08
CA GLU A 143 -2.19 -17.66 5.01
C GLU A 143 -1.28 -16.44 4.83
N VAL A 144 -0.22 -16.38 5.65
CA VAL A 144 0.77 -15.31 5.58
C VAL A 144 1.68 -15.54 4.37
N ASN A 145 1.76 -14.57 3.47
CA ASN A 145 2.68 -14.65 2.34
C ASN A 145 4.14 -14.68 2.85
N PRO A 146 4.92 -15.72 2.55
CA PRO A 146 6.25 -15.91 3.12
C PRO A 146 7.27 -14.85 2.68
N CYS A 147 7.05 -14.20 1.54
CA CYS A 147 7.91 -13.12 1.07
C CYS A 147 7.59 -11.79 1.75
N MET A 148 6.35 -11.59 2.22
CA MET A 148 5.86 -10.28 2.62
C MET A 148 5.45 -10.18 4.09
N GLY A 149 5.19 -11.31 4.74
CA GLY A 149 4.65 -11.37 6.10
C GLY A 149 3.23 -10.79 6.23
N LEU A 150 2.44 -10.86 5.15
CA LEU A 150 1.08 -10.34 5.08
C LEU A 150 0.14 -11.42 4.54
N SER A 151 -1.00 -11.61 5.21
CA SER A 151 -2.08 -12.44 4.67
C SER A 151 -3.05 -11.62 3.80
N PRO A 152 -3.72 -12.24 2.81
CA PRO A 152 -4.75 -11.56 2.04
C PRO A 152 -5.92 -11.04 2.91
N GLU A 153 -6.25 -11.70 4.02
CA GLU A 153 -7.26 -11.25 4.98
C GLU A 153 -6.83 -9.97 5.67
N LEU A 154 -5.57 -9.86 6.10
CA LEU A 154 -5.08 -8.65 6.74
C LEU A 154 -5.10 -7.46 5.77
N LEU A 155 -4.77 -7.70 4.49
CA LEU A 155 -4.92 -6.70 3.43
C LEU A 155 -6.39 -6.29 3.24
N ASP A 156 -7.32 -7.23 3.23
CA ASP A 156 -8.77 -6.95 3.13
C ASP A 156 -9.28 -6.16 4.35
N ILE A 157 -8.79 -6.47 5.55
CA ILE A 157 -9.09 -5.70 6.77
C ILE A 157 -8.61 -4.25 6.62
N ILE A 158 -7.38 -4.02 6.18
CA ILE A 158 -6.82 -2.67 5.96
C ILE A 158 -7.63 -1.90 4.91
N PHE A 159 -8.06 -2.60 3.85
CA PHE A 159 -8.96 -2.03 2.85
C PHE A 159 -10.30 -1.62 3.47
N CYS A 160 -10.95 -2.50 4.24
CA CYS A 160 -12.23 -2.20 4.91
C CYS A 160 -12.12 -0.98 5.85
N ILE A 161 -11.03 -0.89 6.63
CA ILE A 161 -10.77 0.27 7.50
C ILE A 161 -10.67 1.55 6.67
N SER A 162 -9.88 1.52 5.60
CA SER A 162 -9.64 2.69 4.75
C SER A 162 -10.89 3.14 4.01
N ASP A 163 -11.65 2.19 3.47
CA ASP A 163 -12.88 2.43 2.75
C ASP A 163 -13.98 3.01 3.68
N HIS A 164 -14.07 2.50 4.91
CA HIS A 164 -14.96 3.07 5.91
C HIS A 164 -14.55 4.49 6.32
N ALA A 165 -13.27 4.70 6.64
CA ALA A 165 -12.73 6.01 6.99
C ALA A 165 -12.97 7.04 5.86
N ARG A 166 -12.81 6.62 4.59
CA ARG A 166 -13.11 7.44 3.43
C ARG A 166 -14.60 7.79 3.34
N ARG A 167 -15.51 6.80 3.39
CA ARG A 167 -16.96 7.05 3.34
C ARG A 167 -17.42 8.00 4.45
N ARG A 168 -16.88 7.84 5.66
CA ARG A 168 -17.19 8.70 6.80
C ARG A 168 -16.82 10.16 6.53
N ARG A 169 -15.62 10.40 5.98
CA ARG A 169 -15.17 11.75 5.60
C ARG A 169 -16.03 12.36 4.50
N VAL A 170 -16.42 11.59 3.47
CA VAL A 170 -17.32 12.06 2.39
C VAL A 170 -18.67 12.50 2.94
N LEU A 171 -19.21 11.76 3.91
CA LEU A 171 -20.49 12.08 4.55
C LEU A 171 -20.39 13.21 5.59
N GLY A 172 -19.19 13.75 5.85
CA GLY A 172 -18.97 14.81 6.84
C GLY A 172 -19.27 14.39 8.28
N HIS A 173 -19.29 13.08 8.58
CA HIS A 173 -19.61 12.59 9.91
C HIS A 173 -18.44 12.81 10.89
N CYS A 174 -18.65 13.64 11.90
CA CYS A 174 -17.76 13.77 13.06
C CYS A 174 -17.59 12.42 13.79
N PHE A 175 -16.52 12.28 14.56
CA PHE A 175 -16.36 11.16 15.49
C PHE A 175 -17.43 11.25 16.59
N ASP A 176 -18.47 10.41 16.48
CA ASP A 176 -19.48 10.20 17.51
C ASP A 176 -19.36 8.74 17.96
N ASP A 177 -18.90 8.55 19.20
CA ASP A 177 -18.77 7.23 19.83
C ASP A 177 -20.12 6.52 20.02
N ASN A 178 -21.24 7.26 19.98
CA ASN A 178 -22.58 6.69 20.05
C ASN A 178 -23.12 6.26 18.68
N ASP A 179 -22.39 6.45 17.58
CA ASP A 179 -22.78 5.91 16.28
C ASP A 179 -22.72 4.38 16.31
N THR A 180 -23.91 3.77 16.39
CA THR A 180 -24.09 2.32 16.43
C THR A 180 -23.46 1.62 15.23
N ASN A 181 -23.44 2.29 14.06
CA ASN A 181 -22.83 1.76 12.85
C ASN A 181 -21.30 1.73 12.95
N THR A 182 -20.67 2.85 13.36
CA THR A 182 -19.22 2.91 13.64
C THR A 182 -18.81 1.83 14.65
N ARG A 183 -19.57 1.68 15.75
CA ARG A 183 -19.28 0.69 16.79
C ARG A 183 -19.37 -0.75 16.24
N GLN A 184 -20.43 -1.08 15.51
CA GLN A 184 -20.60 -2.41 14.92
C GLN A 184 -19.48 -2.74 13.91
N ILE A 185 -19.09 -1.76 13.10
CA ILE A 185 -17.99 -1.91 12.14
C ILE A 185 -16.67 -2.13 12.86
N PHE A 186 -16.39 -1.36 13.89
CA PHE A 186 -15.19 -1.52 14.71
C PHE A 186 -15.13 -2.92 15.34
N GLU A 187 -16.21 -3.36 16.00
CA GLU A 187 -16.30 -4.68 16.65
C GLU A 187 -16.13 -5.81 15.62
N THR A 188 -16.73 -5.68 14.43
CA THR A 188 -16.61 -6.65 13.34
C THR A 188 -15.17 -6.75 12.83
N ILE A 189 -14.52 -5.61 12.56
CA ILE A 189 -13.14 -5.58 12.06
C ILE A 189 -12.18 -6.08 13.14
N GLN A 190 -12.37 -5.67 14.39
CA GLN A 190 -11.53 -6.12 15.50
C GLN A 190 -11.62 -7.64 15.69
N GLN A 191 -12.83 -8.22 15.57
CA GLN A 191 -13.01 -9.65 15.66
C GLN A 191 -12.33 -10.39 14.50
N ARG A 192 -12.42 -9.86 13.27
CA ARG A 192 -11.70 -10.42 12.12
C ARG A 192 -10.18 -10.40 12.34
N LEU A 193 -9.65 -9.29 12.84
CA LEU A 193 -8.23 -9.13 13.10
C LEU A 193 -7.71 -10.14 14.14
N ARG A 194 -8.50 -10.42 15.19
CA ARG A 194 -8.17 -11.45 16.19
C ARG A 194 -8.15 -12.88 15.62
N CYS A 195 -8.87 -13.11 14.53
CA CYS A 195 -8.93 -14.42 13.88
C CYS A 195 -7.80 -14.63 12.85
N VAL A 196 -7.05 -13.59 12.49
CA VAL A 196 -5.85 -13.73 11.66
C VAL A 196 -4.81 -14.45 12.50
N LYS A 197 -4.53 -15.71 12.14
CA LYS A 197 -3.50 -16.52 12.80
C LYS A 197 -2.27 -16.63 11.91
N PRO A 198 -1.05 -16.56 12.47
CA PRO A 198 0.15 -16.94 11.75
C PRO A 198 0.02 -18.38 11.25
N THR A 199 0.45 -18.64 10.01
CA THR A 199 0.43 -19.99 9.44
C THR A 199 1.25 -20.94 10.31
N GLU A 200 0.59 -21.95 10.91
CA GLU A 200 1.22 -23.04 11.67
C GLU A 200 2.05 -23.92 10.71
N SER A 201 3.27 -23.48 10.40
CA SER A 201 4.21 -24.27 9.60
C SER A 201 5.22 -24.97 10.51
N PRO A 202 5.57 -26.25 10.23
CA PRO A 202 6.52 -27.01 11.04
C PRO A 202 7.95 -26.44 10.99
N ASN A 203 8.26 -25.61 9.98
CA ASN A 203 9.48 -24.81 9.88
C ASN A 203 9.17 -23.34 10.16
N ARG A 204 8.96 -23.04 11.44
CA ARG A 204 8.58 -21.72 11.94
C ARG A 204 9.66 -20.68 11.62
N ASN A 205 9.46 -19.88 10.56
CA ASN A 205 10.35 -18.78 10.22
C ASN A 205 10.07 -17.59 11.15
N GLN A 206 10.90 -17.44 12.19
CA GLN A 206 10.79 -16.37 13.20
C GLN A 206 10.66 -14.98 12.57
N LEU A 207 11.33 -14.73 11.44
CA LEU A 207 11.26 -13.45 10.75
C LEU A 207 9.88 -13.17 10.14
N MET A 208 9.24 -14.19 9.57
CA MET A 208 7.90 -14.07 9.00
C MET A 208 6.87 -13.74 10.09
N GLU A 209 7.02 -14.36 11.27
CA GLU A 209 6.17 -14.05 12.43
C GLU A 209 6.33 -12.60 12.87
N LEU A 210 7.57 -12.12 12.96
CA LEU A 210 7.84 -10.72 13.32
C LEU A 210 7.20 -9.77 12.31
N HIS A 211 7.29 -10.05 11.00
CA HIS A 211 6.60 -9.25 10.00
C HIS A 211 5.07 -9.28 10.20
N SER A 212 4.48 -10.46 10.37
CA SER A 212 3.03 -10.60 10.61
C SER A 212 2.60 -9.77 11.82
N THR A 213 3.32 -9.90 12.94
CA THR A 213 3.08 -9.11 14.15
C THR A 213 3.17 -7.61 13.88
N THR A 214 4.18 -7.12 13.14
CA THR A 214 4.26 -5.68 12.84
C THR A 214 3.05 -5.18 12.06
N PHE A 215 2.56 -5.95 11.08
CA PHE A 215 1.39 -5.56 10.30
C PHE A 215 0.09 -5.66 11.09
N GLU A 216 -0.07 -6.68 11.93
CA GLU A 216 -1.24 -6.85 12.82
C GLU A 216 -1.36 -5.69 13.83
N GLU A 217 -0.24 -5.34 14.48
CA GLU A 217 -0.19 -4.24 15.45
C GLU A 217 -0.40 -2.89 14.76
N ALA A 218 0.21 -2.66 13.59
CA ALA A 218 -0.05 -1.46 12.78
C ALA A 218 -1.51 -1.35 12.33
N THR A 219 -2.13 -2.48 11.96
CA THR A 219 -3.55 -2.53 11.58
C THR A 219 -4.45 -2.21 12.77
N SER A 220 -4.08 -2.65 13.97
CA SER A 220 -4.78 -2.29 15.21
C SER A 220 -4.72 -0.78 15.46
N ILE A 221 -3.52 -0.19 15.43
CA ILE A 221 -3.35 1.27 15.57
C ILE A 221 -4.18 2.02 14.53
N TYR A 222 -4.12 1.59 13.27
CA TYR A 222 -4.86 2.22 12.17
C TYR A 222 -6.38 2.09 12.36
N LEU A 223 -6.88 0.95 12.85
CA LEU A 223 -8.29 0.76 13.19
C LEU A 223 -8.77 1.75 14.27
N TYR A 224 -8.03 1.85 15.39
CA TYR A 224 -8.35 2.79 16.47
C TYR A 224 -8.35 4.23 15.95
N HIS A 225 -7.34 4.62 15.18
CA HIS A 225 -7.26 5.97 14.67
C HIS A 225 -8.32 6.28 13.59
N ALA A 226 -8.41 5.45 12.55
CA ALA A 226 -9.22 5.76 11.37
C ALA A 226 -10.72 5.55 11.58
N VAL A 227 -11.11 4.66 12.50
CA VAL A 227 -12.53 4.36 12.77
C VAL A 227 -13.02 5.05 14.03
N LYS A 228 -12.27 5.00 15.14
CA LYS A 228 -12.66 5.66 16.40
C LYS A 228 -12.16 7.09 16.56
N GLY A 229 -11.21 7.54 15.74
CA GLY A 229 -10.66 8.89 15.86
C GLY A 229 -9.71 9.05 17.04
N GLU A 230 -9.17 7.93 17.56
CA GLU A 230 -8.23 7.96 18.67
C GLU A 230 -7.01 8.83 18.33
N PRO A 231 -6.64 9.77 19.22
CA PRO A 231 -5.47 10.61 19.03
C PRO A 231 -4.20 9.78 19.19
N TYR A 232 -3.07 10.35 18.77
CA TYR A 232 -1.82 9.61 18.83
C TYR A 232 -1.39 9.29 20.28
N GLN A 233 -1.79 10.10 21.27
CA GLN A 233 -1.52 9.87 22.69
C GLN A 233 -2.47 8.84 23.36
N SER A 234 -3.38 8.21 22.62
CA SER A 234 -4.32 7.23 23.17
C SER A 234 -3.58 6.15 23.97
N GLU A 235 -4.03 5.89 25.20
CA GLU A 235 -3.39 4.94 26.12
C GLU A 235 -3.31 3.54 25.51
N ILE A 236 -4.36 3.10 24.81
CA ILE A 236 -4.40 1.79 24.15
C ILE A 236 -3.30 1.70 23.07
N ILE A 237 -3.10 2.78 22.30
CA ILE A 237 -2.06 2.82 21.27
C ILE A 237 -0.68 2.82 21.92
N GLN A 238 -0.44 3.71 22.88
CA GLN A 238 0.87 3.94 23.49
C GLN A 238 1.33 2.80 24.40
N SER A 239 0.43 2.18 25.15
CA SER A 239 0.79 1.14 26.14
C SER A 239 0.76 -0.28 25.58
N ILE A 240 -0.05 -0.55 24.56
CA ILE A 240 -0.25 -1.91 24.04
C ILE A 240 0.39 -2.10 22.67
N HIS A 241 -0.06 -1.36 21.66
CA HIS A 241 0.27 -1.65 20.27
C HIS A 241 1.64 -1.10 19.86
N LEU A 242 1.97 0.13 20.26
CA LEU A 242 3.20 0.81 19.87
C LEU A 242 4.48 0.12 20.41
N PRO A 243 4.55 -0.34 21.68
CA PRO A 243 5.73 -1.04 22.17
C PRO A 243 5.95 -2.38 21.45
N ARG A 244 4.86 -3.08 21.08
CA ARG A 244 4.93 -4.36 20.36
C ARG A 244 5.48 -4.20 18.94
N ILE A 245 5.00 -3.18 18.21
CA ILE A 245 5.50 -2.92 16.85
C ILE A 245 6.97 -2.48 16.88
N ILE A 246 7.37 -1.61 17.81
CA ILE A 246 8.78 -1.17 17.94
C ILE A 246 9.69 -2.37 18.26
N ASN A 247 9.32 -3.18 19.25
CA ASN A 247 10.09 -4.37 19.61
C ASN A 247 10.19 -5.38 18.44
N ALA A 248 9.12 -5.56 17.67
CA ALA A 248 9.15 -6.44 16.50
C ALA A 248 10.04 -5.86 15.38
N LEU A 249 9.98 -4.55 15.11
CA LEU A 249 10.85 -3.87 14.13
C LEU A 249 12.33 -3.94 14.52
N GLU A 250 12.66 -3.82 15.81
CA GLU A 250 14.02 -4.00 16.32
C GLU A 250 14.52 -5.45 16.14
N GLN A 251 13.66 -6.43 16.41
CA GLN A 251 14.00 -7.83 16.19
C GLN A 251 14.19 -8.15 14.70
N ILE A 252 13.38 -7.58 13.80
CA ILE A 252 13.58 -7.69 12.35
C ILE A 252 14.93 -7.10 11.95
N HIS A 253 15.28 -5.93 12.48
CA HIS A 253 16.58 -5.31 12.22
C HIS A 253 17.75 -6.19 12.65
N LYS A 254 17.67 -6.78 13.85
CA LYS A 254 18.68 -7.69 14.38
C LYS A 254 18.76 -8.99 13.55
N ALA A 255 17.62 -9.58 13.20
CA ALA A 255 17.54 -10.84 12.46
C ALA A 255 18.01 -10.71 11.01
N HIS A 256 17.64 -9.62 10.33
CA HIS A 256 18.09 -9.36 8.96
C HIS A 256 19.59 -9.10 8.87
N GLY A 257 20.19 -8.40 9.84
CA GLY A 257 21.62 -8.09 9.86
C GLY A 257 22.13 -7.53 8.51
N ALA A 258 23.06 -8.24 7.88
CA ALA A 258 23.61 -7.87 6.58
C ALA A 258 22.62 -8.02 5.40
N GLN A 259 21.59 -8.85 5.54
CA GLN A 259 20.59 -9.14 4.49
C GLN A 259 19.45 -8.12 4.42
N LEU A 260 19.46 -7.11 5.31
CA LEU A 260 18.43 -6.07 5.38
C LEU A 260 18.23 -5.34 4.04
N GLY A 261 19.23 -5.29 3.17
CA GLY A 261 19.12 -4.69 1.83
C GLY A 261 18.32 -5.50 0.81
N PHE A 262 18.17 -6.81 1.00
CA PHE A 262 17.63 -7.73 -0.01
C PHE A 262 16.24 -8.25 0.32
N LEU A 263 15.91 -8.32 1.61
CA LEU A 263 14.62 -8.82 2.07
C LEU A 263 13.59 -7.69 2.13
N PRO A 264 12.29 -7.93 1.87
CA PRO A 264 11.24 -6.95 2.10
C PRO A 264 11.26 -6.42 3.54
N TYR A 265 10.78 -5.20 3.75
CA TYR A 265 10.68 -4.60 5.08
C TYR A 265 9.23 -4.15 5.31
N PRO A 266 8.67 -4.25 6.53
CA PRO A 266 7.29 -3.84 6.78
C PRO A 266 7.20 -2.30 6.84
N MET A 267 7.45 -1.63 5.70
CA MET A 267 7.55 -0.18 5.59
C MET A 267 6.25 0.53 6.00
N TRP A 268 5.09 -0.04 5.68
CA TRP A 268 3.80 0.51 6.13
C TRP A 268 3.68 0.47 7.65
N ALA A 269 4.07 -0.64 8.28
CA ALA A 269 4.00 -0.79 9.72
C ALA A 269 4.96 0.19 10.42
N LEU A 270 6.18 0.36 9.89
CA LEU A 270 7.11 1.39 10.36
C LEU A 270 6.53 2.79 10.21
N PHE A 271 5.91 3.12 9.06
CA PHE A 271 5.26 4.40 8.86
C PHE A 271 4.15 4.63 9.90
N ILE A 272 3.26 3.66 10.12
CA ILE A 272 2.22 3.77 11.15
C ILE A 272 2.85 3.96 12.53
N ALA A 273 3.80 3.12 12.96
CA ALA A 273 4.48 3.31 14.25
C ALA A 273 5.06 4.73 14.39
N SER A 274 5.73 5.22 13.35
CA SER A 274 6.35 6.54 13.31
C SER A 274 5.33 7.67 13.44
N CYS A 275 4.15 7.52 12.85
CA CYS A 275 3.07 8.50 13.02
C CYS A 275 2.55 8.56 14.47
N PHE A 276 2.76 7.52 15.29
CA PHE A 276 2.20 7.44 16.64
C PHE A 276 3.24 7.53 17.77
N VAL A 277 4.54 7.55 17.48
CA VAL A 277 5.54 7.76 18.54
C VAL A 277 5.42 9.12 19.21
N LEU A 278 5.69 9.14 20.51
CA LEU A 278 5.93 10.35 21.28
C LEU A 278 7.35 10.87 21.01
N GLU A 279 7.63 12.10 21.44
CA GLU A 279 8.90 12.80 21.19
C GLU A 279 10.13 11.98 21.60
N ASP A 280 10.08 11.36 22.79
CA ASP A 280 11.18 10.55 23.35
C ASP A 280 11.55 9.34 22.48
N ASP A 281 10.59 8.78 21.72
CA ASP A 281 10.80 7.61 20.88
C ASP A 281 11.12 7.97 19.42
N ARG A 282 11.06 9.25 19.02
CA ARG A 282 11.37 9.69 17.64
C ARG A 282 12.81 9.38 17.25
N VAL A 283 13.76 9.48 18.19
CA VAL A 283 15.18 9.18 17.95
C VAL A 283 15.36 7.73 17.49
N LYS A 284 14.72 6.77 18.16
CA LYS A 284 14.78 5.35 17.80
C LYS A 284 14.23 5.09 16.40
N ILE A 285 13.12 5.73 16.04
CA ILE A 285 12.54 5.65 14.70
C ILE A 285 13.48 6.23 13.63
N LEU A 286 14.12 7.37 13.91
CA LEU A 286 15.08 7.99 13.00
C LEU A 286 16.33 7.12 12.79
N GLU A 287 16.80 6.44 13.84
CA GLU A 287 17.91 5.47 13.73
C GLU A 287 17.54 4.30 12.81
N ILE A 288 16.32 3.76 12.96
CA ILE A 288 15.77 2.73 12.07
C ILE A 288 15.77 3.22 10.61
N PHE A 289 15.21 4.40 10.34
CA PHE A 289 15.17 4.94 8.97
C PHE A 289 16.56 5.19 8.40
N THR A 290 17.49 5.70 9.21
CA THR A 290 18.87 5.97 8.80
C THR A 290 19.59 4.69 8.39
N LEU A 291 19.44 3.63 9.17
CA LEU A 291 19.99 2.32 8.85
C LEU A 291 19.37 1.72 7.58
N LEU A 292 18.03 1.80 7.44
CA LEU A 292 17.34 1.34 6.24
C LEU A 292 17.77 2.12 5.00
N LYS A 293 17.93 3.43 5.09
CA LYS A 293 18.39 4.28 3.98
C LYS A 293 19.78 3.85 3.49
N TYR A 294 20.66 3.49 4.42
CA TYR A 294 22.00 2.99 4.09
C TYR A 294 21.98 1.57 3.48
N LYS A 295 21.17 0.67 4.03
CA LYS A 295 21.13 -0.74 3.62
C LYS A 295 20.22 -1.01 2.41
N LYS A 296 19.21 -0.17 2.14
CA LYS A 296 18.25 -0.26 1.04
C LYS A 296 18.30 0.97 0.13
N PRO A 297 19.33 1.11 -0.72
CA PRO A 297 19.50 2.29 -1.57
C PRO A 297 18.40 2.44 -2.64
N ILE A 298 17.77 1.34 -3.05
CA ILE A 298 16.63 1.32 -3.97
C ILE A 298 15.38 1.02 -3.17
N SER A 299 14.77 2.06 -2.59
CA SER A 299 13.56 1.91 -1.77
C SER A 299 12.82 3.24 -1.61
N ASN A 300 11.59 3.16 -1.10
CA ASN A 300 10.80 4.32 -0.70
C ASN A 300 11.15 4.84 0.71
N VAL A 301 12.26 4.37 1.31
CA VAL A 301 12.67 4.77 2.67
C VAL A 301 12.86 6.28 2.79
N PRO A 302 13.58 6.98 1.87
CA PRO A 302 13.77 8.42 1.99
C PRO A 302 12.45 9.20 1.97
N SER A 303 11.54 8.85 1.07
CA SER A 303 10.21 9.50 0.98
C SER A 303 9.37 9.23 2.22
N THR A 304 9.42 8.00 2.74
CA THR A 304 8.68 7.63 3.96
C THR A 304 9.20 8.40 5.18
N MET A 305 10.52 8.49 5.33
CA MET A 305 11.15 9.26 6.40
C MET A 305 10.77 10.73 6.31
N ALA A 306 10.82 11.33 5.12
CA ALA A 306 10.44 12.72 4.92
C ALA A 306 8.95 13.00 5.24
N ALA A 307 8.06 12.04 4.95
CA ALA A 307 6.64 12.10 5.36
C ALA A 307 6.46 12.08 6.85
N VAL A 308 7.13 11.16 7.54
CA VAL A 308 7.10 11.09 9.00
C VAL A 308 7.60 12.40 9.62
N GLU A 309 8.74 12.92 9.16
CA GLU A 309 9.27 14.19 9.67
C GLU A 309 8.32 15.37 9.43
N ALA A 310 7.67 15.43 8.27
CA ALA A 310 6.70 16.49 7.98
C ALA A 310 5.46 16.38 8.89
N ILE A 311 5.00 15.17 9.20
CA ILE A 311 3.90 14.92 10.13
C ILE A 311 4.27 15.36 11.54
N TRP A 312 5.49 15.03 12.00
CA TRP A 312 6.00 15.49 13.29
C TRP A 312 6.12 17.01 13.35
N LYS A 313 6.72 17.64 12.33
CA LYS A 313 6.81 19.11 12.25
C LYS A 313 5.44 19.78 12.31
N LYS A 314 4.46 19.29 11.54
CA LYS A 314 3.10 19.84 11.60
C LYS A 314 2.51 19.70 13.00
N ARG A 315 2.68 18.55 13.64
CA ARG A 315 2.22 18.29 15.02
C ARG A 315 2.85 19.26 16.02
N ASP A 316 4.17 19.43 15.95
CA ASP A 316 4.93 20.29 16.88
C ASP A 316 4.54 21.77 16.72
N LEU A 317 4.27 22.21 15.49
CA LEU A 317 3.77 23.56 15.22
C LEU A 317 2.32 23.77 15.71
N SER A 318 1.47 22.73 15.60
CA SER A 318 0.08 22.80 16.05
C SER A 318 -0.07 22.79 17.59
N SER A 319 0.90 22.26 18.34
CA SER A 319 0.89 22.32 19.81
C SER A 319 1.16 23.72 20.37
N ASP A 320 1.77 24.61 19.57
CA ASP A 320 2.06 25.99 19.99
C ASP A 320 0.86 26.95 19.75
N GLU A 321 -0.07 26.59 18.86
CA GLU A 321 -1.27 27.38 18.56
C GLU A 321 -2.41 27.06 19.56
N THR A 322 -2.33 27.67 20.74
CA THR A 322 -3.39 27.60 21.77
C THR A 322 -4.63 28.42 21.37
N THR A 323 -5.39 28.02 20.34
CA THR A 323 -6.78 28.51 20.16
C THR A 323 -7.60 27.69 19.16
N MET A 324 -8.60 26.97 19.66
CA MET A 324 -9.86 26.62 18.96
C MET A 324 -9.77 26.08 17.52
N ALA A 325 -9.00 25.01 17.27
CA ALA A 325 -9.26 24.16 16.12
C ALA A 325 -10.17 22.99 16.55
N SER A 326 -11.38 22.98 16.00
CA SER A 326 -12.36 21.92 16.11
C SER A 326 -11.76 20.54 15.86
N SER A 327 -12.41 19.53 16.45
CA SER A 327 -12.22 18.08 16.32
C SER A 327 -12.38 17.51 14.89
N GLN A 328 -11.96 18.26 13.87
CA GLN A 328 -12.11 17.98 12.44
C GLN A 328 -10.88 17.37 11.76
N ASP A 329 -9.71 17.34 12.41
CA ASP A 329 -8.47 16.81 11.81
C ASP A 329 -8.37 15.27 11.91
N ALA A 330 -9.39 14.60 11.37
CA ALA A 330 -9.40 13.16 11.16
C ALA A 330 -8.34 12.76 10.10
N ALA A 331 -7.22 12.23 10.58
CA ALA A 331 -6.01 11.79 9.86
C ALA A 331 -5.09 12.93 9.36
N THR A 332 -4.45 13.62 10.32
CA THR A 332 -3.40 14.64 10.09
C THR A 332 -2.37 14.24 9.02
N TRP A 333 -2.03 12.96 8.87
CA TRP A 333 -1.05 12.52 7.88
C TRP A 333 -1.56 12.47 6.44
N THR A 334 -2.84 12.19 6.17
CA THR A 334 -3.33 12.13 4.77
C THR A 334 -3.26 13.51 4.15
N HIS A 335 -3.57 14.54 4.95
CA HIS A 335 -3.40 15.93 4.55
C HIS A 335 -1.94 16.28 4.28
N VAL A 336 -1.02 15.97 5.21
CA VAL A 336 0.43 16.25 5.03
C VAL A 336 0.98 15.53 3.79
N ILE A 337 0.65 14.25 3.61
CA ILE A 337 1.09 13.46 2.46
C ILE A 337 0.54 14.06 1.15
N SER A 338 -0.73 14.48 1.14
CA SER A 338 -1.33 15.13 -0.03
C SER A 338 -0.67 16.46 -0.39
N GLN A 339 -0.33 17.29 0.61
CA GLN A 339 0.38 18.56 0.39
C GLN A 339 1.78 18.38 -0.20
N LEU A 340 2.44 17.25 0.14
CA LEU A 340 3.76 16.90 -0.39
C LEU A 340 3.69 16.21 -1.76
N GLY A 341 2.48 16.01 -2.30
CA GLY A 341 2.26 15.35 -3.59
C GLY A 341 2.65 13.86 -3.58
N TRP A 342 2.73 13.25 -2.40
CA TRP A 342 3.20 11.87 -2.25
C TRP A 342 2.07 10.86 -2.34
N MET A 343 2.40 9.72 -2.95
CA MET A 343 1.50 8.61 -3.16
C MET A 343 2.18 7.38 -2.59
N MET A 344 2.00 7.13 -1.29
CA MET A 344 2.84 6.18 -0.58
C MET A 344 2.47 4.71 -0.90
N PRO A 345 3.35 3.93 -1.55
CA PRO A 345 3.08 2.54 -1.91
C PRO A 345 3.45 1.55 -0.79
N PHE A 346 4.16 2.05 0.24
CA PHE A 346 4.71 1.33 1.39
C PHE A 346 5.23 -0.07 1.04
N THR A 347 6.33 -0.11 0.29
CA THR A 347 6.93 -1.33 -0.27
C THR A 347 7.89 -2.05 0.64
#